data_AF-A0A672K2E2-F1
#
_entry.id   AF-A0A672K2E2-F1
#
_cell.length_a   1.000
_cell.length_b   1.000
_cell.length_c   1.000
_cell.angle_alpha   90.00
_cell.angle_beta   90.00
_cell.angle_gamma   90.00
#
_symmetry.space_group_name_H-M   'P 1'
#
loop_
_entity.id
_entity.type
_entity.pdbx_description
1 polymer ?
#
loop_
_entity_poly.entity_id
_entity_poly.type
_entity_poly.pdbx_seq_one_letter_code
_entity_poly.pdbx_strand_id
1 'polypeptide(L)'
;MQLFLRAQTLHSLDVSGLETVRDVKVSLTAMCGSKVHGSLARAGKVRGQTPKVDKQEKKKKKTGRAKRRIQYNRRFVNVVPTFGKKKGPNANS
;
A
#
# COMPACT_ATOMS: atom_id res chain seq x y z
N MET A 1 42.02 3.28 -1.94
CA MET A 1 40.63 2.82 -1.70
C MET A 1 40.03 2.41 -3.03
N GLN A 2 40.17 1.13 -3.39
CA GLN A 2 39.77 0.61 -4.69
C GLN A 2 38.32 0.11 -4.59
N LEU A 3 37.42 0.70 -5.37
CA LEU A 3 36.02 0.30 -5.46
C LEU A 3 35.89 -0.66 -6.65
N PHE A 4 35.67 -1.94 -6.37
CA PHE A 4 35.38 -2.94 -7.40
C PHE A 4 33.87 -3.00 -7.65
N LEU A 5 33.45 -2.63 -8.86
CA LEU A 5 32.09 -2.82 -9.34
C LEU A 5 32.13 -3.76 -10.55
N ARG A 6 31.49 -4.92 -10.40
CA ARG A 6 31.35 -5.92 -11.47
C ARG A 6 30.10 -5.58 -12.28
N ALA A 7 30.28 -4.99 -13.47
CA ALA A 7 29.22 -4.83 -14.46
C ALA A 7 29.33 -5.92 -15.54
N GLN A 8 28.19 -6.43 -16.03
CA GLN A 8 28.14 -7.57 -16.95
C GLN A 8 28.43 -7.20 -18.42
N THR A 9 28.57 -5.92 -18.74
CA THR A 9 28.91 -5.41 -20.08
C THR A 9 29.54 -4.01 -19.93
N LEU A 10 30.67 -3.78 -20.62
CA LEU A 10 31.31 -2.48 -20.72
C LEU A 10 30.78 -1.74 -21.96
N HIS A 11 30.23 -0.54 -21.76
CA HIS A 11 29.89 0.38 -22.84
C HIS A 11 30.86 1.56 -22.80
N SER A 12 31.64 1.74 -23.86
CA SER A 12 32.49 2.92 -24.04
C SER A 12 31.66 4.02 -24.69
N LEU A 13 31.62 5.20 -24.08
CA LEU A 13 31.03 6.41 -24.64
C LEU A 13 32.15 7.43 -24.80
N ASP A 14 32.42 7.84 -26.04
CA ASP A 14 33.39 8.89 -26.33
C ASP A 14 32.73 10.25 -26.10
N VAL A 15 33.19 10.97 -25.08
CA VAL A 15 32.70 12.30 -24.74
C VAL A 15 33.66 13.34 -25.35
N SER A 16 33.18 14.06 -26.37
CA SER A 16 33.94 15.06 -27.13
C SER A 16 34.08 16.43 -26.44
N GLY A 17 33.65 16.55 -25.17
CA GLY A 17 33.78 17.76 -24.36
C GLY A 17 32.78 18.88 -24.67
N LEU A 18 31.95 18.72 -25.70
CA LEU A 18 30.87 19.66 -26.07
C LEU A 18 29.52 19.32 -25.43
N GLU A 19 29.39 18.13 -24.84
CA GLU A 19 28.14 17.65 -24.25
C GLU A 19 28.01 18.07 -22.78
N THR A 20 26.82 18.49 -22.37
CA THR A 20 26.56 18.75 -20.95
C THR A 20 26.28 17.46 -20.20
N VAL A 21 26.44 17.46 -18.87
CA VAL A 21 26.15 16.31 -17.99
C VAL A 21 24.71 15.79 -18.17
N ARG A 22 23.78 16.67 -18.58
CA ARG A 22 22.39 16.29 -18.89
C ARG A 22 22.29 15.47 -20.17
N ASP A 23 23.04 15.82 -21.20
CA ASP A 23 23.03 15.14 -22.50
C ASP A 23 23.61 13.73 -22.37
N VAL A 24 24.74 13.61 -21.66
CA VAL A 24 25.36 12.31 -21.32
C VAL A 24 24.40 11.44 -20.50
N LYS A 25 23.65 12.05 -19.55
CA LYS A 25 22.65 11.34 -18.74
C LYS A 25 21.49 10.81 -19.58
N VAL A 26 21.01 11.58 -20.56
CA VAL A 26 19.91 11.17 -21.45
C VAL A 26 20.36 10.03 -22.37
N SER A 27 21.55 10.14 -22.97
CA SER A 27 22.15 9.09 -23.81
C SER A 27 22.32 7.78 -23.06
N LEU A 28 22.82 7.83 -21.81
CA LEU A 28 22.95 6.64 -20.95
C LEU A 28 21.60 6.05 -20.55
N THR A 29 20.57 6.90 -20.37
CA THR A 29 19.20 6.48 -20.04
C THR A 29 18.55 5.74 -21.20
N ALA A 30 18.79 6.20 -22.44
CA ALA A 30 18.31 5.57 -23.66
C ALA A 30 19.02 4.24 -23.96
N MET A 31 20.34 4.17 -23.76
CA MET A 31 21.12 2.95 -24.01
C MET A 31 20.93 1.86 -22.95
N CYS A 32 20.97 2.22 -21.67
CA CYS A 32 21.04 1.22 -20.60
C CYS A 32 19.69 0.93 -19.94
N GLY A 33 18.57 1.46 -20.48
CA GLY A 33 17.21 1.23 -19.99
C GLY A 33 17.14 1.37 -18.47
N SER A 34 17.39 2.58 -17.97
CA SER A 34 17.69 2.83 -16.55
C SER A 34 16.78 2.06 -15.60
N LYS A 35 17.32 1.02 -14.94
CA LYS A 35 16.71 0.43 -13.75
C LYS A 35 17.05 1.34 -12.56
N VAL A 36 16.31 2.44 -12.43
CA VAL A 36 16.37 3.29 -11.24
C VAL A 36 15.90 2.48 -10.03
N HIS A 37 16.72 2.38 -8.99
CA HIS A 37 16.34 1.71 -7.74
C HIS A 37 15.11 2.40 -7.14
N GLY A 38 14.07 1.62 -6.82
CA GLY A 38 12.78 2.16 -6.37
C GLY A 38 11.76 2.42 -7.49
N SER A 39 11.87 1.71 -8.61
CA SER A 39 10.92 1.80 -9.74
C SER A 39 9.45 1.65 -9.31
N LEU A 40 8.56 2.42 -9.93
CA LEU A 40 7.09 2.37 -9.74
C LEU A 40 6.43 1.09 -10.27
N ALA A 41 7.19 0.14 -10.82
CA ALA A 41 6.70 -1.09 -11.45
C ALA A 41 5.82 -1.98 -10.53
N ARG A 42 5.88 -1.79 -9.21
CA ARG A 42 5.07 -2.53 -8.23
C ARG A 42 3.88 -1.74 -7.69
N ALA A 43 3.65 -0.52 -8.14
CA ALA A 43 2.52 0.29 -7.71
C ALA A 43 1.20 -0.41 -8.04
N GLY A 44 0.31 -0.53 -7.05
CA GLY A 44 -1.01 -1.15 -7.25
C GLY A 44 -1.03 -2.67 -7.38
N LYS A 45 0.13 -3.37 -7.37
CA LYS A 45 0.22 -4.84 -7.53
C LYS A 45 -0.75 -5.58 -6.60
N VAL A 46 -0.75 -5.25 -5.31
CA VAL A 46 -1.59 -5.93 -4.31
C VAL A 46 -3.08 -5.65 -4.56
N ARG A 47 -3.44 -4.40 -4.90
CA ARG A 47 -4.84 -4.01 -5.17
C ARG A 47 -5.40 -4.72 -6.41
N GLY A 48 -4.57 -4.99 -7.42
CA GLY A 48 -4.95 -5.72 -8.62
C GLY A 48 -5.01 -7.24 -8.41
N GLN A 49 -4.18 -7.79 -7.52
CA GLN A 49 -4.18 -9.22 -7.19
C GLN A 49 -5.34 -9.62 -6.28
N THR A 50 -5.79 -8.74 -5.38
CA THR A 50 -6.90 -9.07 -4.48
C THR A 50 -8.22 -9.19 -5.25
N PRO A 51 -9.01 -10.27 -5.07
CA PRO A 51 -10.30 -10.40 -5.72
C PRO A 51 -11.23 -9.26 -5.31
N LYS A 52 -11.98 -8.73 -6.29
CA LYS A 52 -12.94 -7.66 -6.02
C LYS A 52 -14.22 -8.26 -5.43
N VAL A 53 -14.34 -8.21 -4.10
CA VAL A 53 -15.55 -8.65 -3.41
C VAL A 53 -16.62 -7.56 -3.47
N ASP A 54 -17.79 -7.90 -4.00
CA ASP A 54 -18.95 -7.01 -4.06
C ASP A 54 -19.54 -6.75 -2.66
N LYS A 55 -20.12 -5.57 -2.50
CA LYS A 55 -20.79 -5.22 -1.24
C LYS A 55 -22.12 -5.96 -1.17
N GLN A 56 -22.25 -6.84 -0.18
CA GLN A 56 -23.55 -7.43 0.16
C GLN A 56 -24.54 -6.36 0.59
N GLU A 57 -25.81 -6.52 0.20
CA GLU A 57 -26.88 -5.65 0.67
C GLU A 57 -27.07 -5.83 2.19
N LYS A 58 -26.98 -4.73 2.93
CA LYS A 58 -27.21 -4.70 4.37
C LYS A 58 -28.32 -3.70 4.66
N LYS A 59 -29.23 -4.08 5.58
CA LYS A 59 -30.29 -3.18 6.07
C LYS A 59 -29.68 -1.85 6.52
N LYS A 60 -30.29 -0.74 6.08
CA LYS A 60 -29.87 0.61 6.46
C LYS A 60 -29.87 0.72 7.99
N LYS A 61 -28.72 1.12 8.55
CA LYS A 61 -28.59 1.34 10.00
C LYS A 61 -29.39 2.58 10.38
N LYS A 62 -30.18 2.49 11.45
CA LYS A 62 -30.82 3.67 12.06
C LYS A 62 -29.74 4.69 12.47
N THR A 63 -30.05 5.97 12.36
CA THR A 63 -29.15 7.09 12.71
C THR A 63 -29.75 7.93 13.84
N GLY A 64 -28.98 8.91 14.37
CA GLY A 64 -29.43 9.87 15.38
C GLY A 64 -29.89 9.24 16.71
N ARG A 65 -30.97 9.79 17.28
CA ARG A 65 -31.51 9.40 18.59
C ARG A 65 -31.91 7.92 18.64
N ALA A 66 -32.48 7.40 17.56
CA ALA A 66 -32.87 5.99 17.47
C ALA A 66 -31.66 5.06 17.59
N LYS A 67 -30.53 5.40 16.97
CA LYS A 67 -29.27 4.64 17.09
C LYS A 67 -28.72 4.69 18.52
N ARG A 68 -28.76 5.86 19.17
CA ARG A 68 -28.28 6.04 20.55
C ARG A 68 -29.09 5.21 21.54
N ARG A 69 -30.42 5.16 21.40
CA ARG A 69 -31.30 4.29 22.22
C ARG A 69 -30.93 2.81 22.07
N ILE A 70 -30.73 2.34 20.84
CA ILE A 70 -30.31 0.95 20.58
C ILE A 70 -28.95 0.65 21.22
N GLN A 71 -28.01 1.59 21.14
CA GLN A 71 -26.67 1.44 21.71
C GLN A 71 -26.70 1.37 23.24
N TYR A 72 -27.52 2.20 23.90
CA TYR A 72 -27.71 2.17 25.35
C TYR A 72 -28.29 0.83 25.80
N ASN A 73 -29.40 0.40 25.17
CA ASN A 73 -30.04 -0.87 25.52
C ASN A 73 -29.06 -2.05 25.34
N ARG A 74 -28.26 -2.06 24.26
CA ARG A 74 -27.25 -3.10 24.02
C ARG A 74 -26.09 -3.12 25.02
N ARG A 75 -25.76 -1.99 25.66
CA ARG A 75 -24.60 -1.87 26.55
C ARG A 75 -24.94 -2.00 28.02
N PHE A 76 -26.14 -1.59 28.41
CA PHE A 76 -26.49 -1.43 29.82
C PHE A 76 -27.74 -2.21 30.22
N VAL A 77 -28.82 -2.14 29.42
CA VAL A 77 -30.10 -2.77 29.80
C VAL A 77 -30.09 -4.27 29.52
N ASN A 78 -29.62 -4.67 28.33
CA ASN A 78 -29.67 -6.06 27.89
C ASN A 78 -28.42 -6.86 28.29
N VAL A 79 -27.45 -6.24 28.97
CA VAL A 79 -26.23 -6.92 29.41
C VAL A 79 -26.46 -7.45 30.83
N VAL A 80 -26.44 -8.77 30.98
CA VAL A 80 -26.39 -9.43 32.29
C VAL A 80 -24.92 -9.50 32.74
N PRO A 81 -24.56 -8.98 33.92
CA PRO A 81 -23.20 -9.12 34.44
C PRO A 81 -22.94 -10.60 34.76
N THR A 82 -22.17 -11.26 33.89
CA THR A 82 -21.68 -12.61 34.12
C THR A 82 -20.29 -12.57 34.77
N PHE A 83 -19.97 -13.61 35.54
CA PHE A 83 -18.63 -13.78 36.11
C PHE A 83 -17.61 -14.10 35.01
N GLY A 84 -16.39 -13.58 35.14
CA GLY A 84 -15.30 -13.77 34.17
C GLY A 84 -15.03 -12.57 33.26
N LYS A 85 -14.22 -12.78 32.22
CA LYS A 85 -13.79 -11.71 31.30
C LYS A 85 -14.95 -11.30 30.37
N LYS A 86 -15.30 -10.02 30.35
CA LYS A 86 -16.35 -9.49 29.46
C LYS A 86 -15.95 -9.66 28.00
N LYS A 87 -16.78 -10.36 27.22
CA LYS A 87 -16.58 -10.53 25.77
C LYS A 87 -16.83 -9.20 25.05
N GLY A 88 -15.93 -8.88 24.12
CA GLY A 88 -15.98 -7.63 23.35
C GLY A 88 -17.14 -7.61 22.33
N PRO A 89 -17.63 -6.42 21.92
CA PRO A 89 -18.73 -6.30 20.96
C PRO A 89 -18.48 -6.86 19.55
N ASN A 90 -17.22 -7.13 19.20
CA ASN A 90 -16.79 -7.66 17.90
C ASN A 90 -15.83 -8.85 18.08
N ALA A 91 -16.12 -9.71 19.06
CA ALA A 91 -15.40 -10.97 19.24
C ALA A 91 -15.98 -12.03 18.30
N ASN A 92 -15.12 -12.66 17.50
CA ASN A 92 -15.49 -13.68 16.51
C ASN A 92 -15.35 -15.11 17.03
N SER A 93 -15.08 -15.27 18.33
CA SER A 93 -15.10 -16.56 19.03
C SER A 93 -16.50 -17.03 19.35
#